data_AF-A0A5C6VCH3-F1
#
_entry.id   AF-A0A5C6VCH3-F1
#
_cell.length_a   1.000
_cell.length_b   1.000
_cell.length_c   1.000
_cell.angle_alpha   90.00
_cell.angle_beta   90.00
_cell.angle_gamma   90.00
#
_symmetry.space_group_name_H-M   'P 1'
#
loop_
_entity.id
_entity.type
_entity.pdbx_description
1 polymer ?
#
loop_
_entity_poly.entity_id
_entity_poly.type
_entity_poly.pdbx_seq_one_letter_code
_entity_poly.pdbx_strand_id
1 'polypeptide(L)'
;MTRYSRAFFELQWQFAERVAAISGMPREQALLHYTNFYIRFGLGREFDPNHAVWRIYIDGLSQAGDAVDWTWLFFLARPPVPPPSLVAAFGCFSYSNAGNDAIRLHFANAESGDCSPLSRERIGERRAELRALFDHVDYVRRTRPSIQRVVGTSWLYNLPAYRRLFPSGYVETARESSSHFRNMPLWGQFLDRHGNVRQEGKAILLEHIARQTRLQDIAQCFPLRALAVDAPIALFDGFYCAS
;
A
#
# COMPACT_ATOMS: atom_id res chain seq x y z
N MET A 1 -6.12 0.06 15.45
CA MET A 1 -5.14 0.92 14.72
C MET A 1 -3.83 0.14 14.63
N THR A 2 -3.40 -0.26 13.43
CA THR A 2 -2.21 -1.11 13.27
C THR A 2 -0.97 -0.31 13.64
N ARG A 3 -0.26 -0.70 14.70
CA ARG A 3 1.04 -0.13 15.06
C ARG A 3 2.10 -0.83 14.24
N TYR A 4 2.92 -0.07 13.51
CA TYR A 4 4.06 -0.63 12.79
C TYR A 4 5.26 -0.76 13.74
N SER A 5 5.94 -1.90 13.66
CA SER A 5 7.15 -2.17 14.44
C SER A 5 8.32 -1.25 14.05
N ARG A 6 9.25 -1.00 14.98
CA ARG A 6 10.53 -0.31 14.71
C ARG A 6 11.27 -0.91 13.51
N ALA A 7 11.27 -2.25 13.40
CA ALA A 7 11.90 -2.98 12.30
C ALA A 7 11.35 -2.58 10.91
N PHE A 8 10.10 -2.13 10.82
CA PHE A 8 9.52 -1.65 9.57
C PHE A 8 10.09 -0.30 9.13
N PHE A 9 10.40 0.58 10.08
CA PHE A 9 11.08 1.85 9.81
C PHE A 9 12.56 1.61 9.50
N GLU A 10 13.21 0.70 10.22
CA GLU A 10 14.58 0.27 9.93
C GLU A 10 14.73 -0.24 8.48
N LEU A 11 13.81 -1.08 8.03
CA LEU A 11 13.86 -1.65 6.69
C LEU A 11 13.79 -0.57 5.59
N GLN A 12 12.89 0.39 5.76
CA GLN A 12 12.75 1.52 4.83
C GLN A 12 13.95 2.47 4.90
N TRP A 13 14.51 2.67 6.09
CA TRP A 13 15.71 3.47 6.30
C TRP A 13 16.90 2.88 5.54
N GLN A 14 17.16 1.58 5.70
CA GLN A 14 18.26 0.90 5.01
C GLN A 14 18.11 0.96 3.47
N PHE A 15 16.87 0.87 2.97
CA PHE A 15 16.58 1.07 1.56
C PHE A 15 16.90 2.49 1.09
N ALA A 16 16.47 3.52 1.84
CA ALA A 16 16.76 4.91 1.52
C ALA A 16 18.26 5.24 1.59
N GLU A 17 19.00 4.69 2.55
CA GLU A 17 20.47 4.83 2.62
C GLU A 17 21.14 4.26 1.37
N ARG A 18 20.69 3.09 0.91
CA ARG A 18 21.23 2.52 -0.32
C ARG A 18 20.95 3.39 -1.53
N VAL A 19 19.72 3.91 -1.65
CA VAL A 19 19.36 4.87 -2.70
C VAL A 19 20.29 6.08 -2.69
N ALA A 20 20.45 6.72 -1.53
CA ALA A 20 21.32 7.88 -1.37
C ALA A 20 22.77 7.55 -1.80
N ALA A 21 23.30 6.42 -1.36
CA ALA A 21 24.66 5.98 -1.66
C ALA A 21 24.89 5.72 -3.17
N ILE A 22 23.96 5.06 -3.86
CA ILE A 22 24.17 4.70 -5.28
C ILE A 22 23.82 5.82 -6.25
N SER A 23 23.02 6.80 -5.84
CA SER A 23 22.63 7.92 -6.71
C SER A 23 23.31 9.24 -6.36
N GLY A 24 24.04 9.32 -5.24
CA GLY A 24 24.59 10.58 -4.71
C GLY A 24 23.51 11.55 -4.22
N MET A 25 22.27 11.09 -4.03
CA MET A 25 21.15 11.93 -3.59
C MET A 25 21.29 12.26 -2.10
N PRO A 26 20.95 13.49 -1.65
CA PRO A 26 20.88 13.78 -0.22
C PRO A 26 19.94 12.82 0.50
N ARG A 27 20.36 12.33 1.68
CA ARG A 27 19.57 11.42 2.52
C ARG A 27 18.13 11.90 2.73
N GLU A 28 17.94 13.20 3.00
CA GLU A 28 16.60 13.80 3.16
C GLU A 28 15.69 13.54 1.94
N GLN A 29 16.21 13.70 0.73
CA GLN A 29 15.44 13.45 -0.50
C GLN A 29 15.18 11.95 -0.70
N ALA A 30 16.16 11.10 -0.37
CA ALA A 30 15.97 9.65 -0.42
C ALA A 30 14.86 9.21 0.54
N LEU A 31 14.86 9.70 1.79
CA LEU A 31 13.81 9.42 2.77
C LEU A 31 12.44 9.92 2.28
N LEU A 32 12.36 11.12 1.72
CA LEU A 32 11.11 11.71 1.23
C LEU A 32 10.50 10.93 0.05
N HIS A 33 11.32 10.45 -0.87
CA HIS A 33 10.86 9.90 -2.14
C HIS A 33 10.89 8.38 -2.23
N TYR A 34 11.69 7.71 -1.40
CA TYR A 34 11.91 6.27 -1.44
C TYR A 34 11.44 5.54 -0.18
N THR A 35 10.69 6.22 0.71
CA THR A 35 10.00 5.60 1.85
C THR A 35 8.56 6.08 1.91
N ASN A 36 7.75 5.45 2.77
CA ASN A 36 6.40 5.91 3.07
C ASN A 36 6.29 6.87 4.26
N PHE A 37 7.42 7.35 4.81
CA PHE A 37 7.47 8.10 6.07
C PHE A 37 6.59 9.36 6.03
N TYR A 38 6.66 10.15 4.96
CA TYR A 38 5.85 11.36 4.80
C TYR A 38 4.34 11.09 4.97
N ILE A 39 3.83 10.02 4.34
CA ILE A 39 2.43 9.60 4.52
C ILE A 39 2.19 9.10 5.94
N ARG A 40 3.09 8.27 6.49
CA ARG A 40 2.94 7.72 7.85
C ARG A 40 2.96 8.80 8.92
N PHE A 41 3.62 9.92 8.66
CA PHE A 41 3.64 11.08 9.55
C PHE A 41 2.39 11.96 9.46
N GLY A 42 1.48 11.64 8.52
CA GLY A 42 0.20 12.32 8.35
C GLY A 42 0.29 13.62 7.55
N LEU A 43 1.30 13.76 6.68
CA LEU A 43 1.61 15.03 6.00
C LEU A 43 0.92 15.17 4.63
N GLY A 44 -0.07 14.32 4.35
CA GLY A 44 -0.78 14.30 3.08
C GLY A 44 -0.02 13.59 1.96
N ARG A 45 -0.16 14.09 0.73
CA ARG A 45 0.37 13.46 -0.51
C ARG A 45 1.14 14.42 -1.41
N GLU A 46 1.46 15.61 -0.92
CA GLU A 46 2.19 16.63 -1.68
C GLU A 46 3.70 16.34 -1.72
N PHE A 47 4.23 15.64 -0.71
CA PHE A 47 5.66 15.36 -0.56
C PHE A 47 6.50 16.63 -0.63
N ASP A 48 6.05 17.68 0.07
CA ASP A 48 6.74 18.96 0.13
C ASP A 48 7.96 18.85 1.06
N PRO A 49 9.20 19.01 0.55
CA PRO A 49 10.41 18.99 1.37
C PRO A 49 10.46 20.13 2.39
N ASN A 50 9.69 21.21 2.18
CA ASN A 50 9.62 22.35 3.08
C ASN A 50 8.45 22.28 4.08
N HIS A 51 7.68 21.19 4.07
CA HIS A 51 6.57 21.01 4.99
C HIS A 51 7.09 21.10 6.44
N ALA A 52 6.52 21.99 7.26
CA ALA A 52 7.04 22.32 8.59
C ALA A 52 7.30 21.07 9.47
N VAL A 53 6.37 20.12 9.48
CA VAL A 53 6.53 18.86 10.24
C VAL A 53 7.61 17.95 9.65
N TRP A 54 7.79 17.93 8.32
CA TRP A 54 8.86 17.16 7.69
C TRP A 54 10.22 17.75 8.04
N ARG A 55 10.35 19.08 8.04
CA ARG A 55 11.56 19.77 8.48
C ARG A 55 11.90 19.47 9.95
N ILE A 56 10.93 19.48 10.86
CA ILE A 56 11.16 19.07 12.27
C ILE A 56 11.73 17.65 12.34
N TYR A 57 11.18 16.71 11.56
CA TYR A 57 11.70 15.35 11.50
C TYR A 57 13.15 15.31 11.00
N ILE A 58 13.45 16.02 9.91
CA ILE A 58 14.79 16.04 9.31
C ILE A 58 15.81 16.71 10.23
N ASP A 59 15.47 17.85 10.83
CA ASP A 59 16.37 18.58 11.70
C ASP A 59 16.70 17.73 12.95
N GLY A 60 15.71 17.00 13.48
CA GLY A 60 15.91 16.07 14.60
C GLY A 60 16.84 14.89 14.30
N LEU A 61 16.98 14.47 13.04
CA LEU A 61 17.93 13.41 12.66
C LEU A 61 19.39 13.81 12.93
N SER A 62 19.72 15.10 12.85
CA SER A 62 21.09 15.58 13.10
C SER A 62 21.50 15.49 14.57
N GLN A 63 20.52 15.42 15.47
CA GLN A 63 20.72 15.38 16.93
C GLN A 63 20.50 13.98 17.51
N ALA A 64 19.95 13.06 16.72
CA ALA A 64 19.61 11.72 17.16
C ALA A 64 20.86 10.83 17.26
N GLY A 65 21.02 10.13 18.39
CA GLY A 65 22.03 9.08 18.54
C GLY A 65 21.75 7.84 17.68
N ASP A 66 20.47 7.54 17.44
CA ASP A 66 20.01 6.51 16.51
C ASP A 66 18.87 7.10 15.64
N ALA A 67 19.14 7.21 14.33
CA ALA A 67 18.22 7.77 13.36
C ALA A 67 16.95 6.93 13.13
N VAL A 68 17.06 5.60 13.28
CA VAL A 68 15.93 4.67 13.15
C VAL A 68 15.02 4.80 14.36
N ASP A 69 15.59 4.87 15.57
CA ASP A 69 14.80 5.10 16.79
C ASP A 69 14.12 6.46 16.76
N TRP A 70 14.82 7.51 16.36
CA TRP A 70 14.21 8.83 16.15
C TRP A 70 13.03 8.75 15.18
N THR A 71 13.21 8.10 14.03
CA THR A 71 12.16 7.97 13.02
C THR A 71 10.94 7.22 13.55
N TRP A 72 11.14 6.13 14.28
CA TRP A 72 10.05 5.35 14.84
C TRP A 72 9.32 6.08 15.98
N LEU A 73 10.06 6.73 16.88
CA LEU A 73 9.48 7.55 17.95
C LEU A 73 8.74 8.76 17.38
N PHE A 74 9.28 9.40 16.35
CA PHE A 74 8.62 10.49 15.64
C PHE A 74 7.27 10.03 15.08
N PHE A 75 7.22 8.84 14.45
CA PHE A 75 5.97 8.22 14.00
C PHE A 75 4.98 7.98 15.16
N LEU A 76 5.44 7.39 16.27
CA LEU A 76 4.58 7.09 17.42
C LEU A 76 3.97 8.35 18.06
N ALA A 77 4.68 9.48 17.99
CA ALA A 77 4.20 10.77 18.49
C ALA A 77 3.19 11.45 17.56
N ARG A 78 2.98 10.95 16.33
CA ARG A 78 2.02 11.54 15.39
C ARG A 78 0.59 11.17 15.76
N PRO A 79 -0.37 12.09 15.52
CA PRO A 79 -1.77 11.71 15.58
C PRO A 79 -2.07 10.61 14.54
N PRO A 80 -3.07 9.76 14.81
CA PRO A 80 -3.55 8.80 13.82
C PRO A 80 -3.82 9.45 12.47
N VAL A 81 -3.16 8.95 11.43
CA VAL A 81 -3.53 9.33 10.06
C VAL A 81 -4.90 8.73 9.79
N PRO A 82 -5.94 9.54 9.51
CA PRO A 82 -7.24 9.01 9.19
C PRO A 82 -7.11 8.10 7.96
N PRO A 83 -7.87 6.99 7.90
CA PRO A 83 -7.91 6.18 6.69
C PRO A 83 -8.34 7.05 5.49
N PRO A 84 -8.10 6.60 4.25
CA PRO A 84 -8.74 7.22 3.08
C PRO A 84 -10.22 7.42 3.37
N SER A 85 -10.86 8.44 2.80
CA SER A 85 -12.30 8.71 2.94
C SER A 85 -13.11 7.52 2.40
N LEU A 86 -13.21 6.47 3.20
CA LEU A 86 -13.88 5.22 2.88
C LEU A 86 -15.36 5.54 2.76
N VAL A 87 -15.97 5.05 1.70
CA VAL A 87 -17.41 5.18 1.49
C VAL A 87 -18.12 4.07 2.23
N ALA A 88 -17.64 2.83 2.08
CA ALA A 88 -18.17 1.66 2.79
C ALA A 88 -17.13 0.53 2.86
N ALA A 89 -17.37 -0.42 3.78
CA ALA A 89 -16.57 -1.63 3.99
C ALA A 89 -17.46 -2.87 4.12
N PHE A 90 -16.97 -3.99 3.60
CA PHE A 90 -17.64 -5.29 3.49
C PHE A 90 -16.61 -6.37 3.81
N GLY A 91 -16.51 -6.77 5.08
CA GLY A 91 -15.50 -7.70 5.56
C GLY A 91 -14.07 -7.24 5.24
N CYS A 92 -13.33 -8.03 4.46
CA CYS A 92 -11.96 -7.69 4.08
C CYS A 92 -11.83 -6.64 2.95
N PHE A 93 -12.94 -6.27 2.32
CA PHE A 93 -12.96 -5.30 1.21
C PHE A 93 -13.57 -3.98 1.63
N SER A 94 -13.08 -2.88 1.07
CA SER A 94 -13.70 -1.56 1.20
C SER A 94 -13.42 -0.75 -0.04
N TYR A 95 -14.14 0.37 -0.21
CA TYR A 95 -13.83 1.30 -1.30
C TYR A 95 -13.89 2.76 -0.85
N SER A 96 -13.15 3.59 -1.56
CA SER A 96 -13.20 5.04 -1.46
C SER A 96 -13.50 5.66 -2.81
N ASN A 97 -13.92 6.92 -2.85
CA ASN A 97 -13.96 7.66 -4.10
C ASN A 97 -12.53 7.85 -4.64
N ALA A 98 -12.39 7.83 -5.97
CA ALA A 98 -11.16 8.12 -6.67
C ALA A 98 -11.46 9.08 -7.82
N GLY A 99 -11.41 10.38 -7.52
CA GLY A 99 -11.94 11.40 -8.43
C GLY A 99 -13.45 11.36 -8.50
N ASN A 100 -14.00 11.79 -9.64
CA ASN A 100 -15.45 11.97 -9.83
C ASN A 100 -16.13 10.76 -10.50
N ASP A 101 -15.36 9.91 -11.17
CA ASP A 101 -15.85 8.84 -12.04
C ASP A 101 -15.37 7.43 -11.66
N ALA A 102 -14.56 7.29 -10.61
CA ALA A 102 -14.04 6.00 -10.20
C ALA A 102 -14.20 5.74 -8.69
N ILE A 103 -14.30 4.45 -8.37
CA ILE A 103 -14.06 3.95 -7.02
C ILE A 103 -12.68 3.31 -6.95
N ARG A 104 -12.04 3.39 -5.79
CA ARG A 104 -10.81 2.65 -5.48
C ARG A 104 -11.10 1.52 -4.52
N LEU A 105 -10.82 0.29 -4.94
CA LEU A 105 -10.89 -0.88 -4.07
C LEU A 105 -9.69 -0.94 -3.13
N HIS A 106 -9.97 -1.32 -1.88
CA HIS A 106 -9.00 -1.58 -0.84
C HIS A 106 -9.24 -2.98 -0.28
N PHE A 107 -8.15 -3.63 0.13
CA PHE A 107 -8.18 -4.90 0.84
C PHE A 107 -7.38 -4.78 2.13
N ALA A 108 -7.95 -5.24 3.23
CA ALA A 108 -7.27 -5.39 4.50
C ALA A 108 -7.77 -6.66 5.17
N ASN A 109 -6.89 -7.39 5.85
CA ASN A 109 -7.34 -8.53 6.63
C ASN A 109 -8.17 -8.03 7.83
N ALA A 110 -9.47 -8.33 7.81
CA ALA A 110 -10.39 -8.03 8.90
C ALA A 110 -10.60 -9.23 9.85
N GLU A 111 -10.04 -10.39 9.52
CA GLU A 111 -10.24 -11.63 10.27
C GLU A 111 -9.20 -11.81 11.38
N SER A 112 -9.64 -12.40 12.51
CA SER A 112 -8.79 -12.81 13.63
C SER A 112 -8.26 -14.25 13.53
N GLY A 113 -8.78 -15.05 12.59
CA GLY A 113 -8.42 -16.46 12.44
C GLY A 113 -7.01 -16.69 11.89
N ASP A 114 -6.48 -17.90 12.11
CA ASP A 114 -5.11 -18.28 11.70
C ASP A 114 -4.98 -18.69 10.21
N CYS A 115 -6.11 -18.82 9.52
CA CYS A 115 -6.13 -19.04 8.08
C CYS A 115 -5.88 -17.72 7.33
N SER A 116 -5.17 -17.79 6.20
CA SER A 116 -5.00 -16.64 5.33
C SER A 116 -6.37 -16.16 4.81
N PRO A 117 -6.66 -14.85 4.79
CA PRO A 117 -7.94 -14.34 4.25
C PRO A 117 -8.08 -14.58 2.75
N LEU A 118 -6.98 -14.96 2.07
CA LEU A 118 -6.92 -15.33 0.66
C LEU A 118 -6.70 -16.84 0.46
N SER A 119 -6.95 -17.67 1.48
CA SER A 119 -6.90 -19.13 1.34
C SER A 119 -8.04 -19.64 0.44
N ARG A 120 -7.99 -20.92 0.04
CA ARG A 120 -9.03 -21.49 -0.84
C ARG A 120 -10.37 -21.62 -0.12
N GLU A 121 -10.32 -21.92 1.17
CA GLU A 121 -11.46 -22.08 2.07
C GLU A 121 -12.25 -20.78 2.20
N ARG A 122 -11.58 -19.63 2.12
CA ARG A 122 -12.20 -18.29 2.23
C ARG A 122 -12.73 -17.72 0.91
N ILE A 123 -12.58 -18.40 -0.23
CA ILE A 123 -12.99 -17.85 -1.53
C ILE A 123 -14.48 -17.49 -1.55
N GLY A 124 -15.34 -18.35 -0.99
CA GLY A 124 -16.78 -18.09 -0.93
C GLY A 124 -17.10 -16.82 -0.17
N GLU A 125 -16.50 -16.66 1.01
CA GLU A 125 -16.64 -15.45 1.86
C GLU A 125 -16.14 -14.19 1.13
N ARG A 126 -14.95 -14.25 0.52
CA ARG A 126 -14.38 -13.12 -0.24
C ARG A 126 -15.24 -12.72 -1.44
N ARG A 127 -15.84 -13.69 -2.17
CA ARG A 127 -16.77 -13.40 -3.28
C ARG A 127 -18.08 -12.82 -2.77
N ALA A 128 -18.60 -13.28 -1.63
CA ALA A 128 -19.80 -12.72 -1.01
C ALA A 128 -19.59 -11.26 -0.55
N GLU A 129 -18.43 -10.96 0.04
CA GLU A 129 -18.04 -9.58 0.40
C GLU A 129 -17.96 -8.67 -0.81
N LEU A 130 -17.30 -9.12 -1.89
CA LEU A 130 -17.20 -8.36 -3.14
C LEU A 130 -18.58 -8.16 -3.79
N ARG A 131 -19.45 -9.18 -3.77
CA ARG A 131 -20.83 -9.05 -4.24
C ARG A 131 -21.57 -7.95 -3.49
N ALA A 132 -21.58 -8.01 -2.15
CA ALA A 132 -22.23 -7.00 -1.31
C ALA A 132 -21.66 -5.59 -1.56
N LEU A 133 -20.35 -5.49 -1.79
CA LEU A 133 -19.69 -4.24 -2.15
C LEU A 133 -20.24 -3.69 -3.47
N PHE A 134 -20.29 -4.50 -4.53
CA PHE A 134 -20.76 -4.04 -5.85
C PHE A 134 -22.28 -3.78 -5.87
N ASP A 135 -23.08 -4.56 -5.15
CA ASP A 135 -24.51 -4.27 -4.95
C ASP A 135 -24.71 -2.88 -4.32
N HIS A 136 -23.88 -2.53 -3.33
CA HIS A 136 -23.90 -1.20 -2.73
C HIS A 136 -23.41 -0.11 -3.69
N VAL A 137 -22.37 -0.37 -4.48
CA VAL A 137 -21.89 0.59 -5.49
C VAL A 137 -22.97 0.88 -6.52
N ASP A 138 -23.70 -0.13 -6.97
CA ASP A 138 -24.82 0.04 -7.89
C ASP A 138 -25.97 0.83 -7.28
N TYR A 139 -26.28 0.60 -6.00
CA TYR A 139 -27.22 1.44 -5.26
C TYR A 139 -26.78 2.92 -5.25
N VAL A 140 -25.50 3.20 -4.96
CA VAL A 140 -24.95 4.57 -4.98
C VAL A 140 -25.03 5.17 -6.39
N ARG A 141 -24.71 4.40 -7.43
CA ARG A 141 -24.75 4.84 -8.84
C ARG A 141 -26.12 5.34 -9.29
N ARG A 142 -27.22 4.83 -8.72
CA ARG A 142 -28.57 5.34 -8.99
C ARG A 142 -28.76 6.82 -8.63
N THR A 143 -27.99 7.30 -7.64
CA THR A 143 -28.01 8.71 -7.22
C THR A 143 -26.79 9.50 -7.69
N ARG A 144 -25.72 8.80 -8.11
CA ARG A 144 -24.47 9.35 -8.61
C ARG A 144 -23.98 8.56 -9.83
N PRO A 145 -24.56 8.79 -11.02
CA PRO A 145 -24.29 7.99 -12.21
C PRO A 145 -22.89 8.21 -12.82
N SER A 146 -22.11 9.15 -12.28
CA SER A 146 -20.77 9.45 -12.78
C SER A 146 -19.75 8.33 -12.57
N ILE A 147 -19.99 7.38 -11.65
CA ILE A 147 -19.06 6.26 -11.40
C ILE A 147 -19.11 5.27 -12.57
N GLN A 148 -18.01 5.17 -13.29
CA GLN A 148 -17.84 4.35 -14.49
C GLN A 148 -16.64 3.39 -14.39
N ARG A 149 -15.75 3.59 -13.41
CA ARG A 149 -14.48 2.86 -13.32
C ARG A 149 -14.22 2.30 -11.93
N VAL A 150 -13.48 1.21 -11.92
CA VAL A 150 -12.92 0.60 -10.72
C VAL A 150 -11.41 0.66 -10.85
N VAL A 151 -10.75 1.21 -9.83
CA VAL A 151 -9.30 1.28 -9.76
C VAL A 151 -8.78 0.60 -8.51
N GLY A 152 -7.52 0.17 -8.54
CA GLY A 152 -6.87 -0.47 -7.40
C GLY A 152 -5.37 -0.27 -7.47
N THR A 153 -4.69 -0.35 -6.32
CA THR A 153 -3.22 -0.44 -6.30
C THR A 153 -2.77 -1.32 -5.16
N SER A 154 -2.12 -2.43 -5.47
CA SER A 154 -1.67 -3.41 -4.47
C SER A 154 -0.57 -4.31 -5.02
N TRP A 155 0.35 -4.73 -4.15
CA TRP A 155 1.24 -5.85 -4.44
C TRP A 155 0.49 -7.19 -4.54
N LEU A 156 -0.72 -7.31 -3.97
CA LEU A 156 -1.50 -8.55 -4.00
C LEU A 156 -1.91 -8.95 -5.42
N TYR A 157 -1.95 -8.03 -6.39
CA TYR A 157 -2.23 -8.37 -7.78
C TYR A 157 -1.15 -9.25 -8.43
N ASN A 158 0.01 -9.45 -7.80
CA ASN A 158 0.99 -10.46 -8.23
C ASN A 158 0.54 -11.89 -7.84
N LEU A 159 -0.36 -12.04 -6.87
CA LEU A 159 -0.73 -13.34 -6.31
C LEU A 159 -1.93 -13.95 -7.06
N PRO A 160 -1.83 -15.21 -7.56
CA PRO A 160 -2.98 -15.92 -8.13
C PRO A 160 -4.18 -15.97 -7.18
N ALA A 161 -3.90 -16.06 -5.87
CA ALA A 161 -4.94 -16.13 -4.84
C ALA A 161 -5.80 -14.87 -4.71
N TYR A 162 -5.24 -13.71 -5.01
CA TYR A 162 -5.99 -12.45 -5.03
C TYR A 162 -6.65 -12.23 -6.39
N ARG A 163 -5.92 -12.49 -7.48
CA ARG A 163 -6.39 -12.30 -8.86
C ARG A 163 -7.67 -13.06 -9.18
N ARG A 164 -7.81 -14.29 -8.69
CA ARG A 164 -9.01 -15.14 -8.92
C ARG A 164 -10.32 -14.56 -8.36
N LEU A 165 -10.24 -13.54 -7.51
CA LEU A 165 -11.41 -12.88 -6.93
C LEU A 165 -12.03 -11.85 -7.87
N PHE A 166 -11.39 -11.50 -8.98
CA PHE A 166 -11.82 -10.42 -9.86
C PHE A 166 -12.05 -10.89 -11.30
N PRO A 167 -12.82 -10.14 -12.12
CA PRO A 167 -12.93 -10.38 -13.55
C PRO A 167 -11.56 -10.39 -14.23
N SER A 168 -11.33 -11.31 -15.19
CA SER A 168 -10.03 -11.40 -15.89
C SER A 168 -9.66 -10.10 -16.58
N GLY A 169 -10.62 -9.46 -17.25
CA GLY A 169 -10.44 -8.17 -17.92
C GLY A 169 -9.99 -7.05 -16.96
N TYR A 170 -10.41 -7.09 -15.68
CA TYR A 170 -9.92 -6.15 -14.67
C TYR A 170 -8.46 -6.42 -14.30
N VAL A 171 -8.12 -7.69 -14.09
CA VAL A 171 -6.76 -8.12 -13.71
C VAL A 171 -5.76 -7.88 -14.84
N GLU A 172 -6.16 -8.06 -16.10
CA GLU A 172 -5.32 -7.85 -17.29
C GLU A 172 -4.91 -6.38 -17.48
N THR A 173 -5.63 -5.44 -16.87
CA THR A 173 -5.25 -4.02 -16.85
C THR A 173 -4.08 -3.71 -15.94
N ALA A 174 -3.61 -4.67 -15.13
CA ALA A 174 -2.53 -4.45 -14.17
C ALA A 174 -1.27 -3.91 -14.85
N ARG A 175 -0.78 -2.75 -14.38
CA ARG A 175 0.47 -2.12 -14.78
C ARG A 175 1.27 -1.70 -13.55
N GLU A 176 2.59 -1.65 -13.65
CA GLU A 176 3.42 -1.16 -12.54
C GLU A 176 3.09 0.31 -12.22
N SER A 177 2.93 0.62 -10.94
CA SER A 177 2.66 1.98 -10.47
C SER A 177 3.95 2.79 -10.36
N SER A 178 3.93 4.03 -10.83
CA SER A 178 5.08 4.95 -10.81
C SER A 178 5.44 5.48 -9.42
N SER A 179 4.51 5.45 -8.45
CA SER A 179 4.68 6.01 -7.09
C SER A 179 4.87 4.94 -6.01
N HIS A 180 5.52 3.85 -6.37
CA HIS A 180 5.52 2.61 -5.59
C HIS A 180 6.22 2.73 -4.22
N PHE A 181 7.31 3.49 -4.10
CA PHE A 181 8.04 3.60 -2.84
C PHE A 181 7.37 4.51 -1.81
N ARG A 182 6.60 5.51 -2.25
CA ARG A 182 6.01 6.52 -1.36
C ARG A 182 4.77 6.01 -0.61
N ASN A 183 4.26 4.85 -0.97
CA ASN A 183 2.95 4.36 -0.54
C ASN A 183 3.03 2.94 0.02
N MET A 184 2.02 2.55 0.82
CA MET A 184 1.90 1.20 1.38
C MET A 184 1.83 0.03 0.37
N PRO A 185 1.31 0.16 -0.86
CA PRO A 185 1.18 -0.96 -1.78
C PRO A 185 2.48 -1.69 -2.11
N LEU A 186 3.65 -1.10 -1.92
CA LEU A 186 4.91 -1.83 -2.07
C LEU A 186 5.39 -2.37 -0.71
N TRP A 187 5.37 -1.54 0.32
CA TRP A 187 5.89 -1.89 1.66
C TRP A 187 5.05 -2.91 2.42
N GLY A 188 3.76 -3.03 2.12
CA GLY A 188 2.86 -3.94 2.79
C GLY A 188 3.24 -5.42 2.65
N GLN A 189 4.03 -5.79 1.64
CA GLN A 189 4.48 -7.18 1.43
C GLN A 189 5.41 -7.68 2.55
N PHE A 190 6.05 -6.77 3.29
CA PHE A 190 6.95 -7.12 4.39
C PHE A 190 6.23 -7.25 5.73
N LEU A 191 4.94 -7.00 5.82
CA LEU A 191 4.22 -6.94 7.08
C LEU A 191 3.37 -8.18 7.33
N ASP A 192 3.33 -8.61 8.60
CA ASP A 192 2.30 -9.51 9.10
C ASP A 192 1.02 -8.74 9.48
N ARG A 193 0.00 -9.47 9.96
CA ARG A 193 -1.28 -8.89 10.39
C ARG A 193 -1.16 -7.98 11.62
N HIS A 194 -0.07 -8.09 12.37
CA HIS A 194 0.20 -7.32 13.59
C HIS A 194 1.07 -6.09 13.34
N GLY A 195 1.52 -5.86 12.09
CA GLY A 195 2.41 -4.75 11.74
C GLY A 195 3.89 -5.03 12.03
N ASN A 196 4.26 -6.30 12.26
CA ASN A 196 5.64 -6.74 12.38
C ASN A 196 6.21 -7.10 11.01
N VAL A 197 7.53 -6.97 10.89
CA VAL A 197 8.24 -7.35 9.67
C VAL A 197 8.38 -8.88 9.59
N ARG A 198 8.01 -9.44 8.44
CA ARG A 198 8.26 -10.84 8.07
C ARG A 198 9.75 -11.03 7.81
N GLN A 199 10.40 -11.89 8.58
CA GLN A 199 11.86 -12.05 8.56
C GLN A 199 12.40 -12.51 7.20
N GLU A 200 11.72 -13.44 6.54
CA GLU A 200 12.09 -13.92 5.20
C GLU A 200 12.06 -12.78 4.17
N GLY A 201 10.97 -12.01 4.14
CA GLY A 201 10.85 -10.85 3.25
C GLY A 201 11.92 -9.78 3.54
N LYS A 202 12.23 -9.53 4.81
CA LYS A 202 13.34 -8.65 5.21
C LYS A 202 14.66 -9.14 4.64
N ALA A 203 15.01 -10.41 4.86
CA ALA A 203 16.28 -10.98 4.42
C ALA A 203 16.46 -10.84 2.90
N ILE A 204 15.43 -11.19 2.12
CA ILE A 204 15.46 -11.07 0.64
C ILE A 204 15.67 -9.62 0.21
N LEU A 205 14.93 -8.67 0.81
CA LEU A 205 15.08 -7.25 0.46
C LEU A 205 16.50 -6.76 0.75
N LEU A 206 17.06 -7.09 1.92
CA LEU A 206 18.40 -6.66 2.32
C LEU A 206 19.49 -7.25 1.41
N GLU A 207 19.35 -8.53 1.03
CA GLU A 207 20.25 -9.17 0.06
C GLU A 207 20.23 -8.43 -1.28
N HIS A 208 19.04 -8.11 -1.80
CA HIS A 208 18.92 -7.38 -3.06
C HIS A 208 19.45 -5.94 -2.98
N ILE A 209 19.18 -5.23 -1.88
CA ILE A 209 19.70 -3.88 -1.62
C ILE A 209 21.23 -3.89 -1.67
N ALA A 210 21.86 -4.86 -1.00
CA ALA A 210 23.33 -4.98 -0.96
C ALA A 210 23.94 -5.14 -2.36
N ARG A 211 23.26 -5.83 -3.28
CA ARG A 211 23.75 -6.06 -4.65
C ARG A 211 23.50 -4.91 -5.62
N GLN A 212 22.60 -3.99 -5.28
CA GLN A 212 22.14 -3.01 -6.26
C GLN A 212 23.10 -1.82 -6.43
N THR A 213 23.56 -1.55 -7.65
CA THR A 213 24.53 -0.47 -7.93
C THR A 213 23.97 0.69 -8.75
N ARG A 214 22.77 0.54 -9.32
CA ARG A 214 22.15 1.57 -10.19
C ARG A 214 20.78 1.97 -9.66
N LEU A 215 20.49 3.27 -9.68
CA LEU A 215 19.19 3.75 -9.22
C LEU A 215 18.03 3.19 -10.05
N GLN A 216 18.22 3.03 -11.36
CA GLN A 216 17.18 2.57 -12.28
C GLN A 216 16.65 1.16 -11.99
N ASP A 217 17.43 0.30 -11.34
CA ASP A 217 16.98 -1.05 -10.95
C ASP A 217 16.65 -1.18 -9.46
N ILE A 218 16.60 -0.08 -8.70
CA ILE A 218 16.34 -0.15 -7.25
C ILE A 218 14.95 -0.73 -6.91
N ALA A 219 13.99 -0.57 -7.82
CA ALA A 219 12.68 -1.21 -7.71
C ALA A 219 12.78 -2.74 -7.72
N GLN A 220 13.80 -3.32 -8.38
CA GLN A 220 14.03 -4.77 -8.48
C GLN A 220 14.37 -5.41 -7.14
N CYS A 221 14.72 -4.62 -6.11
CA CYS A 221 14.93 -5.17 -4.77
C CYS A 221 13.66 -5.78 -4.16
N PHE A 222 12.48 -5.34 -4.59
CA PHE A 222 11.20 -5.81 -4.07
C PHE A 222 10.77 -7.11 -4.77
N PRO A 223 10.46 -8.18 -4.02
CA PRO A 223 9.98 -9.44 -4.59
C PRO A 223 8.71 -9.28 -5.44
N LEU A 224 7.79 -8.41 -4.99
CA LEU A 224 6.53 -8.15 -5.66
C LEU A 224 6.40 -6.69 -6.06
N ARG A 225 5.81 -6.44 -7.24
CA ARG A 225 5.59 -5.10 -7.79
C ARG A 225 4.32 -4.46 -7.23
N ALA A 226 4.32 -3.16 -7.01
CA ALA A 226 3.08 -2.44 -6.77
C ALA A 226 2.34 -2.27 -8.10
N LEU A 227 1.28 -3.06 -8.32
CA LEU A 227 0.50 -3.01 -9.55
C LEU A 227 -0.75 -2.15 -9.35
N ALA A 228 -1.02 -1.29 -10.32
CA ALA A 228 -2.25 -0.54 -10.45
C ALA A 228 -3.15 -1.18 -11.53
N VAL A 229 -4.43 -1.29 -11.23
CA VAL A 229 -5.47 -1.79 -12.14
C VAL A 229 -6.51 -0.69 -12.33
N ASP A 230 -7.12 -0.68 -13.51
CA ASP A 230 -8.03 0.35 -13.94
C ASP A 230 -8.92 -0.19 -15.06
N ALA A 231 -10.19 -0.42 -14.78
CA ALA A 231 -11.11 -0.95 -15.77
C ALA A 231 -12.53 -0.39 -15.63
N PRO A 232 -13.36 -0.50 -16.67
CA PRO A 232 -14.77 -0.17 -16.61
C PRO A 232 -15.49 -0.99 -15.53
N ILE A 233 -16.38 -0.33 -14.78
CA ILE A 233 -17.19 -0.99 -13.74
C ILE A 233 -18.10 -2.07 -14.33
N ALA A 234 -18.50 -1.95 -15.60
CA ALA A 234 -19.33 -2.92 -16.29
C ALA A 234 -18.73 -4.35 -16.32
N LEU A 235 -17.41 -4.51 -16.15
CA LEU A 235 -16.79 -5.83 -16.04
C LEU A 235 -17.21 -6.60 -14.77
N PHE A 236 -17.75 -5.90 -13.77
CA PHE A 236 -18.19 -6.47 -12.50
C PHE A 236 -19.68 -6.80 -12.48
N ASP A 237 -20.45 -6.32 -13.47
CA ASP A 237 -21.89 -6.53 -13.56
C ASP A 237 -22.17 -8.04 -13.68
N GLY A 238 -22.91 -8.59 -12.70
CA GLY A 238 -23.25 -10.03 -12.65
C GLY A 238 -22.09 -10.98 -12.37
N PHE A 239 -20.83 -10.52 -12.32
CA PHE A 239 -19.65 -11.37 -12.15
C PHE A 239 -19.66 -12.21 -10.86
N TYR A 240 -20.20 -11.64 -9.78
CA TYR A 240 -20.30 -12.32 -8.48
C TYR A 240 -21.64 -13.06 -8.27
N CYS A 241 -22.57 -12.98 -9.22
CA CYS A 241 -23.84 -13.71 -9.17
C CYS A 241 -23.72 -15.11 -9.79
N ALA A 242 -22.78 -15.31 -10.71
CA ALA A 242 -22.41 -16.64 -11.19
C ALA A 242 -21.72 -17.42 -10.06
N SER A 243 -22.40 -18.47 -9.61
CA SER A 243 -21.91 -19.49 -8.66
C SER A 243 -21.31 -20.64 -9.44
#